data_AF-A0A2E9U7Y9-F1
#
_entry.id   AF-A0A2E9U7Y9-F1
#
_cell.length_a   1.000
_cell.length_b   1.000
_cell.length_c   1.000
_cell.angle_alpha   90.00
_cell.angle_beta   90.00
_cell.angle_gamma   90.00
#
_symmetry.space_group_name_H-M   'P 1'
#
loop_
_entity.id
_entity.type
_entity.pdbx_description
1 polymer ?
#
loop_
_entity_poly.entity_id
_entity_poly.type
_entity_poly.pdbx_seq_one_letter_code
_entity_poly.pdbx_strand_id
1 'polypeptide(L)' 'MARTTVDIDTPVLQEIKNLGRAEGKSLGRLVSELLSEALGHRITEQEEFTMDWFHQDMGALIEIGDKDELYPAMDNNGP' A
#
# COMPACT_ATOMS: atom_id res chain seq x y z
N MET A 1 16.35 10.87 -0.59
CA MET A 1 15.35 11.79 -1.18
C MET A 1 15.85 12.24 -2.54
N ALA A 2 14.97 12.25 -3.54
CA ALA A 2 15.25 12.90 -4.82
C ALA A 2 15.19 14.43 -4.65
N ARG A 3 15.99 15.17 -5.43
CA ARG A 3 15.94 16.63 -5.48
C ARG A 3 15.37 17.04 -6.82
N THR A 4 14.25 17.74 -6.79
CA THR A 4 13.55 18.22 -7.97
C THR A 4 13.30 19.71 -7.84
N THR A 5 13.47 20.45 -8.93
CA THR A 5 13.08 21.86 -9.02
C THR A 5 11.66 21.91 -9.58
N VAL A 6 10.76 22.58 -8.89
CA VAL A 6 9.36 22.77 -9.29
C VAL A 6 9.04 24.25 -9.23
N ASP A 7 8.31 24.75 -10.22
CA ASP A 7 7.79 26.10 -10.20
C ASP A 7 6.51 26.13 -9.35
N ILE A 8 6.43 27.08 -8.42
CA ILE A 8 5.31 27.25 -7.49
C ILE A 8 4.89 28.72 -7.50
N ASP A 9 3.59 28.96 -7.57
CA ASP A 9 3.06 30.32 -7.50
C ASP A 9 3.51 31.04 -6.23
N THR A 10 3.87 32.32 -6.37
CA THR A 10 4.43 33.11 -5.26
C THR A 10 3.53 33.16 -4.02
N PRO A 11 2.20 33.33 -4.13
CA PRO A 11 1.31 33.29 -2.97
C PRO A 11 1.36 31.94 -2.24
N VAL A 12 1.32 30.84 -3.00
CA VAL A 12 1.36 29.47 -2.45
C VAL A 12 2.69 29.21 -1.74
N LEU A 13 3.80 29.61 -2.35
CA LEU A 13 5.12 29.47 -1.72
C LEU A 13 5.21 30.25 -0.39
N GLN A 14 4.56 31.43 -0.30
CA GLN A 14 4.54 32.23 0.91
C GLN A 14 3.74 31.55 2.03
N GLU A 15 2.59 30.97 1.71
CA GLU A 15 1.78 30.22 2.67
C GLU A 15 2.53 29.00 3.22
N ILE A 16 3.15 28.20 2.34
CA ILE A 16 3.93 27.02 2.76
C ILE A 16 5.10 27.44 3.67
N LYS A 17 5.77 28.56 3.37
CA LYS A 17 6.84 29.09 4.25
C LYS A 17 6.32 29.50 5.62
N ASN A 18 5.15 30.14 5.68
CA ASN A 18 4.55 30.56 6.94
C ASN A 18 4.15 29.33 7.78
N LEU A 19 3.53 28.33 7.15
CA LEU A 19 3.14 27.08 7.78
C LEU A 19 4.35 26.30 8.29
N GLY A 20 5.40 26.18 7.48
CA GLY A 20 6.63 25.48 7.88
C GLY A 20 7.32 26.12 9.08
N ARG A 21 7.28 27.46 9.21
CA ARG A 21 7.77 28.17 10.39
C ARG A 21 6.91 27.90 11.63
N ALA A 22 5.59 27.87 11.47
CA ALA A 22 4.67 27.59 12.57
C ALA A 22 4.84 26.16 13.10
N GLU A 23 5.08 25.19 12.23
CA GLU A 23 5.22 23.77 12.59
C GLU A 23 6.67 23.34 12.89
N GLY A 24 7.66 24.21 12.69
CA GLY A 24 9.08 23.88 12.86
C GLY A 24 9.58 22.83 11.85
N LYS A 25 8.91 22.66 10.71
CA LYS A 25 9.26 21.69 9.67
C LYS A 25 10.10 22.34 8.57
N SER A 26 10.95 21.53 7.93
CA SER A 26 11.65 21.98 6.72
C SER A 26 10.68 22.11 5.55
N LEU A 27 10.95 23.06 4.66
CA LEU A 27 10.08 23.33 3.50
C LEU A 27 9.84 22.08 2.65
N GLY A 28 10.91 21.31 2.37
CA GLY A 28 10.79 20.08 1.58
C GLY A 28 9.96 18.99 2.26
N ARG A 29 10.02 18.88 3.59
CA ARG A 29 9.20 17.92 4.35
C ARG A 29 7.73 18.31 4.27
N LEU A 30 7.41 19.57 4.53
CA LEU A 30 6.05 20.07 4.47
C LEU A 30 5.45 19.92 3.06
N VAL A 31 6.22 20.27 2.02
CA VAL A 31 5.80 20.07 0.62
C VAL A 31 5.55 18.60 0.32
N SER A 32 6.40 17.70 0.79
CA SER A 32 6.21 16.25 0.58
C SER A 32 4.97 15.72 1.29
N GLU A 33 4.69 16.19 2.51
CA GLU A 33 3.49 15.81 3.28
C GLU A 33 2.22 16.29 2.56
N LEU A 34 2.16 17.58 2.22
CA LEU A 34 1.01 18.18 1.51
C LEU A 34 0.75 17.52 0.15
N LEU A 35 1.81 17.22 -0.62
CA LEU A 35 1.68 16.53 -1.90
C LEU A 35 1.21 15.08 -1.72
N SER A 36 1.71 14.38 -0.71
CA SER A 36 1.29 12.99 -0.46
C SER A 36 -0.19 12.94 -0.08
N GLU A 37 -0.66 13.87 0.75
CA GLU A 37 -2.07 13.98 1.11
C GLU A 37 -2.94 14.31 -0.10
N ALA A 38 -2.55 15.30 -0.90
CA ALA A 38 -3.30 15.70 -2.10
C ALA A 38 -3.34 14.59 -3.16
N LEU A 39 -2.25 13.84 -3.33
CA LEU A 39 -2.21 12.68 -4.22
C LEU A 39 -3.02 11.51 -3.66
N GLY A 40 -2.94 11.22 -2.36
CA GLY A 40 -3.72 10.16 -1.72
C GLY A 40 -5.23 10.34 -1.89
N HIS A 41 -5.72 11.58 -1.74
CA HIS A 41 -7.13 11.90 -2.00
C HIS A 41 -7.54 11.74 -3.46
N ARG A 42 -6.63 11.99 -4.41
CA ARG A 42 -6.88 11.74 -5.85
C ARG A 42 -6.84 10.26 -6.20
N ILE A 43 -5.94 9.53 -5.56
CA ILE A 43 -5.74 8.09 -5.72
C ILE A 43 -6.84 7.30 -4.98
N THR A 44 -7.77 7.95 -4.27
CA THR A 44 -8.93 7.25 -3.68
C THR A 44 -9.89 6.70 -4.76
N GLU A 45 -9.76 7.13 -6.02
CA GLU A 45 -10.25 6.38 -7.20
C GLU A 45 -9.34 5.20 -7.58
N GLN A 46 -8.53 4.67 -6.66
CA GLN A 46 -7.88 3.39 -6.85
C GLN A 46 -9.00 2.39 -7.05
N GLU A 47 -9.03 1.77 -8.22
CA GLU A 47 -9.83 0.59 -8.51
C GLU A 47 -9.88 -0.26 -7.25
N GLU A 48 -11.09 -0.56 -6.77
CA GLU A 48 -11.29 -1.46 -5.64
C GLU A 48 -10.37 -2.65 -5.88
N PHE A 49 -9.39 -2.84 -5.00
CA PHE A 49 -8.51 -3.99 -5.11
C PHE A 49 -9.38 -5.23 -4.93
N THR A 50 -9.82 -5.80 -6.06
CA THR A 50 -10.49 -7.08 -6.07
C THR A 50 -9.41 -8.12 -5.85
N MET A 51 -9.35 -8.64 -4.63
CA MET A 51 -8.51 -9.78 -4.32
C MET A 51 -9.04 -10.98 -5.11
N ASP A 52 -8.42 -11.24 -6.26
CA ASP A 52 -8.72 -12.42 -7.06
C ASP A 52 -8.09 -13.63 -6.38
N TRP A 53 -8.93 -14.39 -5.68
CA TRP A 53 -8.54 -15.66 -5.08
C TRP A 53 -8.28 -16.66 -6.20
N PHE A 54 -7.01 -16.95 -6.48
CA PHE A 54 -6.62 -18.02 -7.37
C PHE A 54 -6.98 -19.37 -6.74
N HIS A 55 -8.02 -20.01 -7.27
CA HIS A 55 -8.38 -21.39 -6.94
C HIS A 55 -8.10 -22.29 -8.15
N GLN A 56 -7.39 -23.39 -7.91
CA GLN A 56 -7.20 -24.46 -8.88
C GLN A 56 -7.71 -25.75 -8.23
N ASP A 57 -8.56 -26.49 -8.95
CA ASP A 57 -8.96 -27.83 -8.52
C ASP A 57 -7.74 -28.76 -8.55
N MET A 58 -7.31 -29.20 -7.36
CA MET A 58 -6.17 -30.09 -7.18
C MET A 58 -6.55 -31.58 -7.27
N GLY A 59 -7.84 -31.90 -7.46
CA GLY A 59 -8.32 -33.28 -7.53
C GLY A 59 -7.99 -34.07 -6.26
N ALA A 60 -8.52 -33.61 -5.12
CA ALA A 60 -8.22 -34.20 -3.82
C ALA A 60 -8.45 -35.73 -3.84
N LEU A 61 -7.39 -36.48 -3.54
CA LEU A 61 -7.41 -37.95 -3.49
C LEU A 61 -7.88 -38.50 -2.13
N ILE A 62 -8.13 -37.60 -1.18
CA ILE A 62 -8.50 -37.89 0.21
C ILE A 62 -9.65 -36.95 0.62
N GLU A 63 -10.50 -37.40 1.54
CA GLU A 63 -11.48 -36.52 2.17
C GLU A 63 -10.82 -35.68 3.25
N ILE A 64 -10.66 -34.37 3.01
CA ILE A 64 -9.96 -33.46 3.95
C ILE A 64 -10.73 -33.33 5.28
N GLY A 65 -12.04 -33.55 5.29
CA GLY A 65 -12.84 -33.57 6.51
C GLY A 65 -12.59 -34.80 7.40
N ASP A 66 -11.99 -35.87 6.84
CA ASP A 66 -11.66 -37.07 7.59
C ASP A 66 -10.24 -36.97 8.16
N LYS A 67 -10.17 -36.83 9.47
CA LYS A 67 -8.93 -36.81 10.24
C LYS A 67 -8.08 -38.06 9.97
N ASP A 68 -8.68 -39.23 9.89
CA ASP A 68 -7.96 -40.49 9.77
C ASP A 68 -7.41 -40.72 8.34
N GLU A 69 -7.91 -39.99 7.33
CA GLU A 69 -7.31 -39.93 5.98
C GLU A 69 -6.29 -38.79 5.85
N LEU A 70 -6.57 -37.63 6.48
CA LEU A 70 -5.75 -36.41 6.34
C LEU A 70 -4.37 -36.53 6.96
N TYR A 71 -4.26 -36.94 8.25
CA TYR A 71 -2.96 -36.97 8.92
C TYR A 71 -1.97 -37.94 8.27
N PRO A 72 -2.36 -39.17 7.89
CA PRO A 72 -1.45 -40.06 7.17
C PRO A 72 -0.99 -39.49 5.82
N ALA A 73 -1.87 -38.80 5.08
CA ALA A 73 -1.50 -38.19 3.81
C ALA A 73 -0.54 -36.99 3.97
N MET A 74 -0.67 -36.24 5.07
CA MET A 74 0.26 -35.15 5.42
C MET A 74 1.63 -35.69 5.86
N ASP A 75 1.65 -36.79 6.62
CA ASP A 75 2.88 -37.41 7.13
C ASP A 75 3.67 -38.14 6.03
N ASN A 76 2.96 -38.66 5.00
CA ASN A 76 3.57 -39.37 3.87
C ASN A 76 4.13 -38.45 2.77
N ASN A 77 4.05 -37.12 2.93
CA ASN A 77 4.51 -36.13 1.94
C ASN A 77 5.86 -35.49 2.34
N GLY A 78 6.80 -36.32 2.83
CA GLY A 78 8.24 -36.03 2.84
C GLY A 78 8.88 -36.49 1.51
N PRO A 79 10.04 -35.93 1.12
CA PRO A 79 10.56 -35.97 -0.26
C PRO A 79 10.62 -37.36 -0.92
#